data_AF-A0A821JTS1-F1
#
_entry.id   AF-A0A821JTS1-F1
#
_cell.length_a   1.000
_cell.length_b   1.000
_cell.length_c   1.000
_cell.angle_alpha   90.00
_cell.angle_beta   90.00
_cell.angle_gamma   90.00
#
_symmetry.space_group_name_H-M   'P 1'
#
loop_
_entity.id
_entity.type
_entity.pdbx_description
1 polymer ?
#
loop_
_entity_poly.entity_id
_entity_poly.type
_entity_poly.pdbx_seq_one_letter_code
_entity_poly.pdbx_strand_id
1 'polypeptide(L)'
;LTPPKCAFMQPEIDYLGHTINAKEFKQLNTNINVIAQVTNPRAAKQVHSFLQMANFYRKFIHNFTELTRPLRPFQKENKKFYWDEQEQIAWDALKTALTTPPVFFTFSSVRQYREEKFPFVLSTNAP
;
A
#
# COMPACT_ATOMS: atom_id res chain seq x y z
N LEU A 1 -30.40 3.39 -4.62
CA LEU A 1 -29.23 4.19 -5.07
C LEU A 1 -29.39 5.60 -4.51
N THR A 2 -28.31 6.22 -4.01
CA THR A 2 -28.34 7.65 -3.68
C THR A 2 -27.99 8.42 -4.96
N PRO A 3 -28.95 9.10 -5.62
CA PRO A 3 -28.75 9.71 -6.95
C PRO A 3 -27.49 10.59 -7.07
N PRO A 4 -27.12 11.43 -6.08
CA PRO A 4 -25.94 12.29 -6.20
C PRO A 4 -24.59 11.55 -6.05
N LYS A 5 -24.59 10.29 -5.63
CA LYS A 5 -23.35 9.48 -5.49
C LYS A 5 -23.13 8.51 -6.66
N CYS A 6 -24.00 8.55 -7.66
CA CYS A 6 -23.92 7.65 -8.81
C CYS A 6 -23.17 8.33 -9.95
N ALA A 7 -22.04 7.76 -10.34
CA ALA A 7 -21.31 8.15 -11.55
C ALA A 7 -21.59 7.10 -12.65
N PHE A 8 -22.18 7.54 -13.76
CA PHE A 8 -22.48 6.68 -14.90
C PHE A 8 -21.63 7.06 -16.12
N MET A 9 -21.21 6.05 -16.88
CA MET A 9 -20.48 6.18 -18.15
C MET A 9 -19.25 7.13 -18.09
N GLN A 10 -18.56 7.18 -16.94
CA GLN A 10 -17.35 7.98 -16.81
C GLN A 10 -16.12 7.20 -17.34
N PRO A 11 -15.17 7.87 -18.01
CA PRO A 11 -13.91 7.25 -18.44
C PRO A 11 -13.00 6.88 -17.25
N GLU A 12 -13.22 7.51 -16.10
CA GLU A 12 -12.50 7.33 -14.86
C GLU A 12 -13.50 7.42 -13.69
N ILE A 13 -13.39 6.51 -12.72
CA ILE A 13 -14.29 6.48 -11.55
C ILE A 13 -13.51 6.24 -10.26
N ASP A 14 -13.87 6.98 -9.23
CA ASP A 14 -13.37 6.74 -7.88
C ASP A 14 -14.20 5.66 -7.18
N TYR A 15 -13.56 4.57 -6.79
CA TYR A 15 -14.19 3.44 -6.15
C TYR A 15 -13.28 2.84 -5.06
N LEU A 16 -13.79 2.70 -3.83
CA LEU A 16 -13.08 2.12 -2.69
C LEU A 16 -11.70 2.73 -2.40
N GLY A 17 -11.56 4.05 -2.58
CA GLY A 17 -10.28 4.75 -2.34
C GLY A 17 -9.25 4.61 -3.46
N HIS A 18 -9.70 4.14 -4.63
CA HIS A 18 -8.93 4.02 -5.84
C HIS A 18 -9.59 4.78 -6.98
N THR A 19 -8.79 5.24 -7.92
CA THR A 19 -9.26 5.82 -9.17
C THR A 19 -9.04 4.79 -10.28
N ILE A 20 -10.13 4.36 -10.91
CA ILE A 20 -10.15 3.27 -11.89
C ILE A 20 -10.43 3.87 -13.27
N ASN A 21 -9.53 3.66 -14.21
CA ASN A 21 -9.68 4.02 -15.62
C ASN A 21 -9.52 2.75 -16.47
N ALA A 22 -10.01 2.74 -17.72
CA ALA A 22 -9.80 1.66 -18.69
C ALA A 22 -8.34 1.19 -18.84
N LYS A 23 -7.37 2.08 -18.57
CA LYS A 23 -5.94 1.77 -18.69
C LYS A 23 -5.29 1.39 -17.38
N GLU A 24 -5.71 1.96 -16.26
CA GLU A 24 -4.93 1.94 -15.03
C GLU A 24 -5.77 1.94 -13.76
N PHE A 25 -5.21 1.35 -12.72
CA PHE A 25 -5.75 1.35 -11.37
C PHE A 25 -4.84 2.19 -10.47
N LYS A 26 -5.34 3.32 -9.95
CA LYS A 26 -4.58 4.27 -9.12
C LYS A 26 -5.09 4.29 -7.69
N GLN A 27 -4.23 4.58 -6.72
CA GLN A 27 -4.70 5.05 -5.42
C GLN A 27 -5.21 6.49 -5.55
N LEU A 28 -6.27 6.81 -4.81
CA LEU A 28 -6.79 8.16 -4.78
C LEU A 28 -5.76 9.13 -4.17
N ASN A 29 -5.50 10.26 -4.80
CA ASN A 29 -4.52 11.26 -4.35
C ASN A 29 -4.78 11.74 -2.90
N THR A 30 -6.03 11.76 -2.46
CA THR A 30 -6.38 12.10 -1.07
C THR A 30 -5.81 11.10 -0.07
N ASN A 31 -5.82 9.80 -0.40
CA ASN A 31 -5.23 8.75 0.44
C ASN A 31 -3.71 8.87 0.48
N ILE A 32 -3.07 9.15 -0.67
CA ILE A 32 -1.62 9.39 -0.76
C ILE A 32 -1.22 10.59 0.10
N ASN A 33 -1.95 11.70 0.01
CA ASN A 33 -1.69 12.90 0.80
C ASN A 33 -1.83 12.65 2.30
N VAL A 34 -2.87 11.89 2.70
CA VAL A 34 -3.06 11.50 4.11
C VAL A 34 -1.87 10.67 4.59
N ILE A 35 -1.42 9.69 3.81
CA ILE A 35 -0.25 8.85 4.14
C ILE A 35 1.03 9.68 4.23
N ALA A 36 1.23 10.64 3.31
CA ALA A 36 2.39 11.53 3.32
C ALA A 36 2.44 12.41 4.58
N GLN A 37 1.27 12.89 5.04
CA GLN A 37 1.13 13.74 6.22
C GLN A 37 1.13 12.98 7.55
N VAL A 38 1.11 11.64 7.55
CA VAL A 38 1.21 10.85 8.78
C VAL A 38 2.51 11.22 9.50
N THR A 39 2.37 11.74 10.72
CA THR A 39 3.47 12.08 11.61
C THR A 39 4.07 10.83 12.26
N ASN A 40 5.29 10.97 12.80
CA ASN A 40 5.94 9.86 13.49
C ASN A 40 5.07 9.39 14.66
N PRO A 41 4.91 8.07 14.82
CA PRO A 41 4.03 7.50 15.82
C PRO A 41 4.58 7.78 17.22
N ARG A 42 3.70 8.15 18.14
CA ARG A 42 4.01 8.36 19.57
C ARG A 42 3.63 7.15 20.43
N ALA A 43 2.97 6.16 19.83
CA ALA A 43 2.48 4.98 20.52
C ALA A 43 2.47 3.75 19.60
N ALA A 44 2.69 2.57 20.18
CA ALA A 44 2.63 1.29 19.48
C ALA A 44 1.28 1.06 18.76
N LYS A 45 0.17 1.57 19.32
CA LYS A 45 -1.16 1.52 18.68
C LYS A 45 -1.21 2.23 17.33
N GLN A 46 -0.51 3.36 17.19
CA GLN A 46 -0.45 4.12 15.94
C GLN A 46 0.36 3.36 14.89
N VAL A 47 1.49 2.76 15.29
CA VAL A 47 2.28 1.88 14.44
C VAL A 47 1.43 0.69 13.96
N HIS A 48 0.72 0.03 14.87
CA HIS A 48 -0.13 -1.11 14.55
C HIS A 48 -1.25 -0.76 13.57
N SER A 49 -1.93 0.37 13.78
CA SER A 49 -2.97 0.87 12.87
C SER A 49 -2.40 1.16 11.47
N PHE A 50 -1.25 1.84 11.41
CA PHE A 50 -0.58 2.15 10.15
C PHE A 50 -0.12 0.89 9.41
N LEU A 51 0.46 -0.08 10.12
CA LEU A 51 0.88 -1.36 9.54
C LEU A 51 -0.30 -2.15 8.99
N GLN A 52 -1.46 -2.14 9.66
CA GLN A 52 -2.67 -2.77 9.12
C GLN A 52 -3.13 -2.12 7.82
N MET A 53 -3.13 -0.78 7.76
CA MET A 53 -3.43 -0.06 6.52
C MET A 53 -2.40 -0.37 5.42
N ALA A 54 -1.10 -0.36 5.75
CA ALA A 54 -0.04 -0.67 4.80
C ALA A 54 -0.12 -2.11 4.28
N ASN A 55 -0.59 -3.05 5.11
CA ASN A 55 -0.78 -4.45 4.74
C ASN A 55 -1.83 -4.64 3.64
N PHE A 56 -2.84 -3.75 3.54
CA PHE A 56 -3.78 -3.72 2.43
C PHE A 56 -3.06 -3.51 1.08
N TYR A 57 -2.00 -2.70 1.09
CA TYR A 57 -1.20 -2.38 -0.09
C TYR A 57 0.04 -3.25 -0.28
N ARG A 58 0.24 -4.29 0.55
CA ARG A 58 1.45 -5.14 0.56
C ARG A 58 1.80 -5.74 -0.81
N LYS A 59 0.80 -6.00 -1.66
CA LYS A 59 0.99 -6.60 -3.00
C LYS A 59 1.70 -5.66 -3.97
N PHE A 60 1.73 -4.36 -3.68
CA PHE A 60 2.30 -3.31 -4.51
C PHE A 60 3.66 -2.82 -3.99
N ILE A 61 4.05 -3.25 -2.79
CA ILE A 61 5.29 -2.84 -2.13
C ILE A 61 6.30 -3.97 -2.26
N HIS A 62 7.38 -3.72 -3.00
CA HIS A 62 8.49 -4.67 -3.08
C HIS A 62 9.16 -4.83 -1.71
N ASN A 63 9.51 -6.06 -1.33
CA ASN A 63 10.15 -6.40 -0.05
C ASN A 63 9.42 -5.87 1.20
N PHE A 64 8.08 -5.78 1.17
CA PHE A 64 7.27 -5.34 2.31
C PHE A 64 7.61 -6.06 3.62
N THR A 65 7.91 -7.36 3.56
CA THR A 65 8.28 -8.17 4.73
C THR A 65 9.55 -7.65 5.40
N GLU A 66 10.57 -7.31 4.62
CA GLU A 66 11.84 -6.78 5.14
C GLU A 66 11.69 -5.35 5.64
N LEU A 67 10.95 -4.50 4.90
CA LEU A 67 10.67 -3.12 5.31
C LEU A 67 9.89 -3.06 6.64
N THR A 68 8.93 -3.95 6.84
CA THR A 68 8.12 -3.97 8.07
C THR A 68 8.79 -4.72 9.22
N ARG A 69 9.87 -5.45 8.98
CA ARG A 69 10.58 -6.26 9.98
C ARG A 69 10.90 -5.50 11.28
N PRO A 70 11.50 -4.30 11.27
CA PRO A 70 11.76 -3.53 12.49
C PRO A 70 10.49 -2.96 13.14
N LEU A 71 9.37 -2.87 12.42
CA LEU A 71 8.10 -2.35 12.94
C LEU A 71 7.18 -3.44 13.53
N ARG A 72 7.38 -4.71 13.17
CA ARG A 72 6.63 -5.87 13.70
C ARG A 72 6.65 -6.02 15.23
N PRO A 73 7.75 -5.70 15.96
CA PRO A 73 7.75 -5.73 17.41
C PRO A 73 6.65 -4.88 18.05
N PHE A 74 6.23 -3.78 17.42
CA PHE A 74 5.16 -2.91 17.92
C PHE A 74 3.75 -3.48 17.70
N GLN A 75 3.59 -4.55 16.92
CA GLN A 75 2.30 -5.24 16.79
C GLN A 75 2.00 -6.17 17.97
N LYS A 76 3.01 -6.57 18.75
CA LYS A 76 2.82 -7.44 19.91
C LYS A 76 2.32 -6.61 21.09
N GLU A 77 1.17 -6.96 21.63
CA GLU A 77 0.70 -6.42 22.90
C GLU A 77 1.76 -6.71 23.99
N ASN A 78 2.12 -5.69 24.78
CA ASN A 78 3.05 -5.71 25.92
C ASN A 78 4.55 -5.40 25.69
N LYS A 79 4.97 -4.89 24.53
CA LYS A 79 6.33 -4.31 24.42
C LYS A 79 6.37 -2.84 24.81
N LYS A 80 7.42 -2.44 25.55
CA LYS A 80 7.76 -1.03 25.77
C LYS A 80 7.95 -0.37 24.40
N PHE A 81 7.33 0.79 24.20
CA PHE A 81 7.51 1.57 22.98
C PHE A 81 8.91 2.18 23.00
N TYR A 82 9.78 1.71 22.12
CA TYR A 82 11.07 2.30 21.81
C TYR A 82 11.03 2.71 20.34
N TRP A 83 11.62 3.85 20.00
CA TRP A 83 11.63 4.35 18.64
C TRP A 83 13.04 4.86 18.36
N ASP A 84 13.83 4.06 17.66
CA ASP A 84 15.22 4.35 17.35
C ASP A 84 15.37 4.66 15.86
N GLU A 85 16.61 4.88 15.43
CA GLU A 85 16.94 5.20 14.03
C GLU A 85 16.46 4.10 13.06
N GLN A 86 16.57 2.82 13.44
CA GLN A 86 16.16 1.70 12.58
C GLN A 86 14.65 1.70 12.30
N GLU A 87 13.84 1.99 13.31
CA GLU A 87 12.39 2.10 13.16
C GLU A 87 12.01 3.32 12.33
N GLN A 88 12.71 4.44 12.50
CA GLN A 88 12.49 5.65 11.71
C GLN A 88 12.82 5.41 10.23
N ILE A 89 13.96 4.80 9.92
CA ILE A 89 14.36 4.46 8.55
C ILE A 89 13.29 3.57 7.90
N ALA A 90 12.80 2.56 8.63
CA ALA A 90 11.78 1.66 8.11
C ALA A 90 10.41 2.35 7.93
N TRP A 91 10.06 3.26 8.83
CA TRP A 91 8.84 4.06 8.74
C TRP A 91 8.87 4.98 7.52
N ASP A 92 9.98 5.68 7.31
CA ASP A 92 10.15 6.58 6.17
C ASP A 92 10.26 5.83 4.85
N ALA A 93 10.91 4.66 4.84
CA ALA A 93 10.94 3.77 3.68
C ALA A 93 9.53 3.25 3.35
N LEU A 94 8.73 2.88 4.35
CA LEU A 94 7.35 2.42 4.17
C LEU A 94 6.43 3.54 3.68
N LYS A 95 6.56 4.75 4.23
CA LYS A 95 5.84 5.95 3.74
C LYS A 95 6.21 6.22 2.28
N THR A 96 7.50 6.24 1.98
CA THR A 96 8.01 6.42 0.61
C THR A 96 7.47 5.34 -0.31
N ALA A 97 7.45 4.07 0.09
CA ALA A 97 6.93 2.98 -0.75
C ALA A 97 5.41 3.08 -0.98
N LEU A 98 4.66 3.66 -0.04
CA LEU A 98 3.22 3.89 -0.17
C LEU A 98 2.89 5.14 -1.00
N THR A 99 3.76 6.15 -1.00
CA THR A 99 3.57 7.41 -1.76
C THR A 99 4.25 7.40 -3.12
N THR A 100 5.30 6.61 -3.29
CA THR A 100 6.02 6.44 -4.54
C THR A 100 5.21 5.56 -5.47
N PRO A 101 5.08 5.91 -6.76
CA PRO A 101 4.35 5.11 -7.73
C PRO A 101 5.12 3.86 -8.18
N PRO A 102 4.70 2.67 -7.71
CA PRO A 102 4.53 1.52 -8.62
C PRO A 102 3.15 0.84 -8.42
N VAL A 103 2.21 1.48 -7.72
CA VAL A 103 0.88 0.94 -7.39
C VAL A 103 -0.06 0.87 -8.62
N PHE A 104 0.41 1.35 -9.79
CA PHE A 104 -0.34 1.37 -11.03
C PHE A 104 -0.35 0.00 -11.72
N PHE A 105 -1.46 -0.72 -11.61
CA PHE A 105 -1.73 -1.83 -12.53
C PHE A 105 -2.28 -1.26 -13.83
N THR A 106 -1.56 -1.43 -14.93
CA THR A 106 -2.14 -1.26 -16.26
C THR A 106 -3.03 -2.47 -16.56
N PHE A 107 -4.25 -2.29 -17.06
CA PHE A 107 -5.12 -3.42 -17.43
C PHE A 107 -4.52 -4.30 -18.54
N SER A 108 -3.48 -3.85 -19.25
CA SER A 108 -2.72 -4.68 -20.18
C SER A 108 -2.04 -5.86 -19.49
N SER A 109 -1.54 -5.71 -18.25
CA SER A 109 -0.95 -6.84 -17.52
C SER A 109 -2.01 -7.83 -17.07
N VAL A 110 -3.17 -7.35 -16.59
CA VAL A 110 -4.31 -8.22 -16.18
C VAL A 110 -4.94 -8.95 -17.38
N ARG A 111 -5.03 -8.29 -18.54
CA ARG A 111 -5.54 -8.90 -19.78
C ARG A 111 -4.54 -9.89 -20.38
N GLN A 112 -3.23 -9.58 -20.34
CA GLN A 112 -2.17 -10.55 -20.65
C GLN A 112 -2.21 -11.77 -19.72
N TYR A 113 -2.51 -11.62 -18.42
CA TYR A 113 -2.67 -12.75 -17.50
C TYR A 113 -3.83 -13.69 -17.87
N ARG A 114 -4.88 -13.18 -18.53
CA ARG A 114 -6.04 -13.98 -18.92
C ARG A 114 -5.87 -14.64 -20.28
N GLU A 115 -5.08 -14.05 -21.18
CA GLU A 115 -4.97 -14.45 -22.58
C GLU A 115 -3.62 -15.13 -22.93
N GLU A 116 -2.54 -14.95 -22.14
CA GLU A 116 -1.22 -15.53 -22.43
C GLU A 116 -0.71 -16.46 -21.30
N LYS A 117 -0.24 -17.65 -21.72
CA LYS A 117 0.46 -18.67 -20.91
C LYS A 117 1.83 -18.17 -20.44
N PHE A 118 1.91 -17.12 -19.64
CA PHE A 118 3.16 -16.80 -18.96
C PHE A 118 3.38 -17.79 -17.81
N PRO A 119 4.56 -18.42 -17.71
CA PRO A 119 4.87 -19.22 -16.53
C PRO A 119 4.86 -18.31 -15.31
N PHE A 120 4.28 -18.78 -14.21
CA PHE A 120 4.45 -18.15 -12.92
C PHE A 120 5.94 -18.23 -12.54
N VAL A 121 6.68 -17.15 -12.75
CA VAL A 121 8.09 -17.08 -12.32
C VAL A 121 8.11 -16.63 -10.87
N LEU A 122 8.21 -17.60 -9.96
CA LEU A 122 8.43 -17.35 -8.54
C LEU A 122 9.93 -17.11 -8.32
N SER A 123 10.37 -15.86 -8.41
CA SER A 123 11.71 -15.47 -7.99
C SER A 123 11.75 -15.36 -6.47
N THR A 124 12.32 -16.36 -5.79
CA THR A 124 12.56 -16.32 -4.35
C THR A 124 13.95 -15.77 -4.07
N ASN A 125 14.02 -14.54 -3.58
CA ASN A 125 15.26 -13.94 -3.10
C ASN A 125 15.37 -14.24 -1.60
N ALA A 126 15.70 -15.49 -1.26
CA ALA A 126 16.03 -15.90 0.10
C ALA A 126 17.53 -16.27 0.13
N PRO A 127 18.34 -15.70 1.05
CA PRO A 127 19.71 -16.15 1.28
C PRO A 127 19.75 -17.54 1.91
#